data_AF-A0A918BFN0-F1
#
_entry.id   AF-A0A918BFN0-F1
#
_cell.length_a   1.000
_cell.length_b   1.000
_cell.length_c   1.000
_cell.angle_alpha   90.00
_cell.angle_beta   90.00
_cell.angle_gamma   90.00
#
_symmetry.space_group_name_H-M   'P 1'
#
loop_
_entity.id
_entity.type
_entity.pdbx_description
1 polymer ?
#
loop_
_entity_poly.entity_id
_entity_poly.type
_entity_poly.pdbx_seq_one_letter_code
_entity_poly.pdbx_strand_id
1 'polypeptide(L)'
;MLAGELAPPGPARRARSRPSSPLTAIDDPALPEVLAELADEMDADTVNRELSTARKAIGWWQRQGWIEGDPTIGNERRPAPTDRTKALAENQIAALWRLDASLREKTFWRMLYESAARADEVLCLNVENLYPQDKRGRITAKGGAIEWIHRQSGTAQLLPRLIARRTRGPLFLTDRKAPAGTPTLDVCPKTGRARPSYRRAEGIFGEKTRLLANPLASPEDIEDLDGWTLRRQRHSALTHDAEDGTSTPMLLARSRHASVRSLERYARPGVDAVARHVAERDPAARRKRRRLQDQPL
;
A
#
# COMPACT_ATOMS: atom_id res chain seq x y z
N MET A 1 15.39 -11.81 16.65
CA MET A 1 14.44 -12.72 17.31
C MET A 1 15.13 -14.01 17.74
N LEU A 2 15.40 -14.99 16.86
CA LEU A 2 16.02 -16.27 17.27
C LEU A 2 17.44 -16.17 17.84
N ALA A 3 18.14 -15.05 17.60
CA ALA A 3 19.42 -14.75 18.23
C ALA A 3 19.29 -14.03 19.58
N GLY A 4 18.09 -13.90 20.15
CA GLY A 4 17.86 -13.16 21.40
C GLY A 4 17.96 -11.63 21.27
N GLU A 5 18.10 -11.10 20.06
CA GLU A 5 18.34 -9.67 19.84
C GLU A 5 17.25 -9.00 18.99
N LEU A 6 16.89 -7.76 19.35
CA LEU A 6 16.08 -6.85 18.53
C LEU A 6 16.87 -6.34 17.32
N ALA A 7 16.16 -6.06 16.22
CA ALA A 7 16.77 -5.38 15.08
C ALA A 7 16.82 -3.87 15.36
N PRO A 8 17.98 -3.21 15.23
CA PRO A 8 18.05 -1.76 15.46
C PRO A 8 17.20 -1.01 14.43
N PRO A 9 16.60 0.13 14.82
CA PRO A 9 15.79 0.94 13.92
C PRO A 9 16.65 1.68 12.89
N GLY A 10 16.05 2.01 11.75
CA GLY A 10 16.57 3.02 10.83
C GLY A 10 17.95 2.69 10.19
N PRO A 11 18.84 3.69 10.04
CA PRO A 11 20.13 3.56 9.34
C PRO A 11 21.08 2.53 9.96
N ALA A 12 21.03 2.34 11.29
CA ALA A 12 21.87 1.41 12.04
C ALA A 12 21.70 -0.06 11.58
N ARG A 13 20.57 -0.38 10.94
CA ARG A 13 20.30 -1.72 10.39
C ARG A 13 21.21 -2.10 9.23
N ARG A 14 21.80 -1.13 8.50
CA ARG A 14 22.67 -1.38 7.34
C ARG A 14 24.12 -1.69 7.72
N ALA A 15 24.56 -1.23 8.89
CA ALA A 15 25.92 -1.41 9.38
C ALA A 15 26.06 -2.63 10.32
N ARG A 16 24.94 -3.25 10.71
CA ARG A 16 24.96 -4.37 11.65
C ARG A 16 25.46 -5.65 10.99
N SER A 17 26.53 -6.22 11.55
CA SER A 17 26.91 -7.60 11.28
C SER A 17 25.78 -8.53 11.71
N ARG A 18 25.36 -9.46 10.86
CA ARG A 18 24.31 -10.41 11.21
C ARG A 18 24.80 -11.24 12.40
N PRO A 19 24.04 -11.33 13.51
CA PRO A 19 24.43 -12.21 14.60
C PRO A 19 24.50 -13.64 14.05
N SER A 20 25.64 -14.29 14.25
CA SER A 20 25.87 -15.67 13.87
C SER A 20 25.94 -16.50 15.14
N SER A 21 24.86 -17.21 15.44
CA SER A 21 24.81 -18.18 16.54
C SER A 21 24.78 -19.59 15.96
N PRO A 22 25.43 -20.58 16.60
CA PRO A 22 25.31 -21.97 16.21
C PRO A 22 23.85 -22.40 16.33
N LEU A 23 23.38 -23.22 15.39
CA LEU A 23 21.97 -23.61 15.34
C LEU A 23 21.52 -24.37 16.59
N THR A 24 22.43 -25.10 17.24
CA THR A 24 22.21 -25.80 18.51
C THR A 24 21.88 -24.87 19.68
N ALA A 25 22.18 -23.57 19.59
CA ALA A 25 21.77 -22.60 20.61
C ALA A 25 20.24 -22.39 20.65
N ILE A 26 19.49 -22.94 19.68
CA ILE A 26 18.03 -22.92 19.68
C ILE A 26 17.43 -23.89 20.72
N ASP A 27 18.18 -24.93 21.09
CA ASP A 27 17.78 -25.90 22.11
C ASP A 27 18.02 -25.39 23.55
N ASP A 28 18.45 -24.14 23.71
CA ASP A 28 18.65 -23.51 25.02
C ASP A 28 17.29 -23.37 25.76
N PRO A 29 17.14 -23.97 26.96
CA PRO A 29 15.90 -23.91 27.72
C PRO A 29 15.53 -22.50 28.19
N ALA A 30 16.45 -21.53 28.19
CA ALA A 30 16.18 -20.13 28.53
C ALA A 30 15.65 -19.31 27.34
N LEU A 31 15.80 -19.79 26.12
CA LEU A 31 15.40 -19.06 24.91
C LEU A 31 13.90 -18.72 24.83
N PRO A 32 12.95 -19.56 25.30
CA PRO A 32 11.54 -19.19 25.32
C PRO A 32 11.23 -17.90 26.09
N GLU A 33 11.90 -17.68 27.24
CA GLU A 33 11.72 -16.49 28.09
C GLU A 33 12.27 -15.25 27.38
N VAL A 34 13.48 -15.34 26.83
CA VAL A 34 14.08 -14.26 26.03
C VAL A 34 13.21 -13.88 24.82
N LEU A 35 12.61 -14.87 24.15
CA LEU A 35 11.70 -14.61 23.02
C LEU A 35 10.42 -13.90 23.47
N ALA A 36 9.90 -14.22 24.66
CA ALA A 36 8.72 -13.56 25.22
C ALA A 36 9.01 -12.09 25.57
N GLU A 37 10.13 -11.81 26.23
CA GLU A 37 10.56 -10.43 26.55
C GLU A 37 10.74 -9.58 25.29
N LEU A 38 11.43 -10.12 24.27
CA LEU A 38 11.61 -9.42 22.99
C LEU A 38 10.28 -9.16 22.29
N ALA A 39 9.32 -10.09 22.43
CA ALA A 39 8.01 -9.93 21.82
C ALA A 39 7.22 -8.78 22.48
N ASP A 40 7.42 -8.50 23.77
CA ASP A 40 6.76 -7.38 24.46
C ASP A 40 7.19 -6.00 23.95
N GLU A 41 8.42 -5.89 23.43
CA GLU A 41 8.91 -4.65 22.81
C GLU A 41 8.44 -4.47 21.34
N MET A 42 7.74 -5.45 20.77
CA MET A 42 7.38 -5.48 19.36
C MET A 42 5.87 -5.35 19.15
N ASP A 43 5.48 -4.67 18.07
CA ASP A 43 4.08 -4.65 17.64
C ASP A 43 3.57 -6.07 17.31
N ALA A 44 2.32 -6.36 17.66
CA ALA A 44 1.71 -7.67 17.56
C ALA A 44 1.75 -8.28 16.15
N ASP A 45 1.63 -7.48 15.08
CA ASP A 45 1.76 -7.99 13.71
C ASP A 45 3.20 -8.41 13.40
N THR A 46 4.17 -7.67 13.95
CA THR A 46 5.59 -8.00 13.82
C THR A 46 5.91 -9.29 14.58
N VAL A 47 5.47 -9.42 15.84
CA VAL A 47 5.61 -10.65 16.63
C VAL A 47 5.02 -11.85 15.88
N ASN A 48 3.78 -11.73 15.41
CA ASN A 48 3.09 -12.81 14.71
C ASN A 48 3.81 -13.24 13.42
N ARG A 49 4.41 -12.28 12.69
CA ARG A 49 5.20 -12.56 11.47
C ARG A 49 6.49 -13.28 11.80
N GLU A 50 7.24 -12.79 12.79
CA GLU A 50 8.51 -13.40 13.18
C GLU A 50 8.28 -14.80 13.76
N LEU A 51 7.27 -15.00 14.63
CA LEU A 51 6.88 -16.33 15.15
C LEU A 51 6.49 -17.30 14.03
N SER A 52 5.71 -16.84 13.04
CA SER A 52 5.32 -17.68 11.90
C SER A 52 6.54 -18.12 11.07
N THR A 53 7.51 -17.24 10.89
CA THR A 53 8.75 -17.53 10.18
C THR A 53 9.64 -18.48 10.99
N ALA A 54 9.82 -18.21 12.28
CA ALA A 54 10.59 -19.02 13.20
C ALA A 54 10.05 -20.46 13.26
N ARG A 55 8.74 -20.64 13.47
CA ARG A 55 8.09 -21.96 13.50
C ARG A 55 8.29 -22.77 12.23
N LYS A 56 8.23 -22.13 11.07
CA LYS A 56 8.48 -22.81 9.79
C LYS A 56 9.93 -23.28 9.68
N ALA A 57 10.88 -22.45 10.09
CA ALA A 57 12.29 -22.80 10.09
C ALA A 57 12.60 -23.92 11.09
N ILE A 58 12.16 -23.77 12.35
CA ILE A 58 12.31 -24.74 13.44
C ILE A 58 11.72 -26.09 13.05
N GLY A 59 10.47 -26.12 12.58
CA GLY A 59 9.86 -27.38 12.15
C GLY A 59 10.59 -28.03 10.97
N TRP A 60 11.26 -27.26 10.10
CA TRP A 60 12.12 -27.81 9.07
C TRP A 60 13.44 -28.35 9.65
N TRP A 61 14.10 -27.63 10.56
CA TRP A 61 15.32 -28.06 11.23
C TRP A 61 15.12 -29.33 12.07
N GLN A 62 14.01 -29.43 12.80
CA GLN A 62 13.64 -30.64 13.55
C GLN A 62 13.46 -31.85 12.62
N ARG A 63 12.82 -31.68 11.45
CA ARG A 63 12.71 -32.76 10.45
C ARG A 63 14.06 -33.18 9.86
N GLN A 64 15.07 -32.30 9.88
CA GLN A 64 16.43 -32.66 9.49
C GLN A 64 17.25 -33.26 10.65
N GLY A 65 16.70 -33.29 11.87
CA GLY A 65 17.40 -33.74 13.07
C GLY A 65 18.52 -32.80 13.52
N TRP A 66 18.45 -31.51 13.15
CA TRP A 66 19.49 -30.54 13.49
C TRP A 66 19.32 -29.90 14.86
N ILE A 67 18.09 -29.91 15.37
CA ILE A 67 17.68 -29.43 16.69
C ILE A 67 16.58 -30.36 17.22
N GLU A 68 16.40 -30.38 18.53
CA GLU A 68 15.40 -31.22 19.20
C GLU A 68 14.19 -30.39 19.66
N GLY A 69 14.44 -29.23 20.26
CA GLY A 69 13.44 -28.36 20.87
C GLY A 69 12.79 -27.37 19.89
N ASP A 70 11.60 -26.89 20.29
CA ASP A 70 10.96 -25.72 19.68
C ASP A 70 10.79 -24.63 20.75
N PRO A 71 11.65 -23.60 20.78
CA PRO A 71 11.57 -22.53 21.78
C PRO A 71 10.37 -21.60 21.58
N THR A 72 9.56 -21.80 20.53
CA THR A 72 8.33 -21.05 20.27
C THR A 72 7.08 -21.72 20.85
N ILE A 73 7.23 -22.90 21.48
CA ILE A 73 6.16 -23.53 22.27
C ILE A 73 5.74 -22.55 23.38
N GLY A 74 4.43 -22.41 23.62
CA GLY A 74 3.87 -21.47 24.59
C GLY A 74 3.73 -20.01 24.11
N ASN A 75 4.40 -19.62 23.01
CA ASN A 75 4.27 -18.27 22.47
C ASN A 75 2.99 -18.12 21.62
N GLU A 76 1.90 -17.69 22.23
CA GLU A 76 0.63 -17.58 21.50
C GLU A 76 0.62 -16.43 20.47
N ARG A 77 -0.18 -16.63 19.42
CA ARG A 77 -0.40 -15.60 18.41
C ARG A 77 -1.16 -14.44 19.07
N ARG A 78 -0.58 -13.23 19.02
CA ARG A 78 -1.21 -12.04 19.58
C ARG A 78 -2.40 -11.59 18.73
N PRO A 79 -3.49 -11.08 19.32
CA PRO A 79 -4.57 -10.45 18.57
C PRO A 79 -4.00 -9.33 17.68
N ALA A 80 -4.27 -9.39 16.37
CA ALA A 80 -3.84 -8.35 15.47
C ALA A 80 -4.56 -7.04 15.84
N PRO A 81 -3.86 -5.91 16.02
CA PRO A 81 -4.49 -4.63 16.31
C PRO A 81 -5.51 -4.31 15.23
N THR A 82 -6.67 -3.78 15.63
CA THR A 82 -7.65 -3.29 14.66
C THR A 82 -7.00 -2.16 13.86
N ASP A 83 -6.94 -2.29 12.53
CA ASP A 83 -6.38 -1.23 11.69
C ASP A 83 -7.29 0.01 11.77
N ARG A 84 -6.78 1.02 12.47
CA ARG A 84 -7.43 2.32 12.68
C ARG A 84 -7.06 3.33 11.59
N THR A 85 -6.42 2.91 10.49
CA THR A 85 -6.15 3.79 9.35
C THR A 85 -7.47 4.40 8.90
N LYS A 86 -7.62 5.70 9.09
CA LYS A 86 -8.81 6.43 8.62
C LYS A 86 -8.61 6.79 7.15
N ALA A 87 -9.63 6.52 6.34
CA ALA A 87 -9.74 7.10 5.01
C ALA A 87 -9.55 8.63 5.08
N LEU A 88 -8.91 9.18 4.05
CA LEU A 88 -8.84 10.62 3.82
C LEU A 88 -10.19 11.06 3.29
N ALA A 89 -10.79 12.12 3.82
CA ALA A 89 -12.05 12.63 3.32
C ALA A 89 -11.94 13.12 1.85
N GLU A 90 -13.05 13.17 1.13
CA GLU A 90 -13.08 13.59 -0.29
C GLU A 90 -12.47 14.98 -0.52
N ASN A 91 -12.68 15.93 0.41
CA ASN A 91 -12.05 17.25 0.33
C ASN A 91 -10.52 17.20 0.50
N GLN A 92 -9.99 16.27 1.30
CA GLN A 92 -8.56 16.03 1.47
C GLN A 92 -7.95 15.44 0.19
N ILE A 93 -8.65 14.51 -0.46
CA ILE A 93 -8.27 13.98 -1.78
C ILE A 93 -8.32 15.09 -2.84
N ALA A 94 -9.34 15.95 -2.82
CA ALA A 94 -9.42 17.09 -3.72
C ALA A 94 -8.27 18.10 -3.51
N ALA A 95 -7.87 18.33 -2.26
CA ALA A 95 -6.72 19.18 -1.92
C ALA A 95 -5.40 18.57 -2.41
N LEU A 96 -5.24 17.25 -2.33
CA LEU A 96 -4.08 16.53 -2.88
C LEU A 96 -3.89 16.81 -4.38
N TRP A 97 -4.97 16.91 -5.15
CA TRP A 97 -4.88 17.22 -6.59
C TRP A 97 -4.43 18.65 -6.89
N ARG A 98 -4.60 19.56 -5.93
CA ARG A 98 -4.23 20.98 -6.05
C ARG A 98 -2.81 21.26 -5.57
N LEU A 99 -2.19 20.32 -4.83
CA LEU A 99 -0.82 20.50 -4.33
C LEU A 99 0.16 20.82 -5.46
N ASP A 100 1.11 21.69 -5.16
CA ASP A 100 2.20 21.96 -6.08
C ASP A 100 3.24 20.82 -6.05
N ALA A 101 3.17 20.02 -7.11
CA ALA A 101 3.97 18.83 -7.30
C ALA A 101 4.21 18.61 -8.79
N SER A 102 5.33 17.95 -9.11
CA SER A 102 5.69 17.67 -10.50
C SER A 102 4.64 16.82 -11.20
N LEU A 103 4.62 16.87 -12.54
CA LEU A 103 3.74 16.01 -13.35
C LEU A 103 3.88 14.53 -12.99
N ARG A 104 5.11 14.06 -12.68
CA ARG A 104 5.38 12.68 -12.25
C ARG A 104 4.59 12.34 -11.00
N GLU A 105 4.72 13.16 -9.97
CA GLU A 105 4.09 12.93 -8.67
C GLU A 105 2.57 13.03 -8.76
N LYS A 106 2.05 14.07 -9.41
CA LYS A 106 0.59 14.22 -9.63
C LYS A 106 0.01 13.02 -10.36
N THR A 107 0.68 12.53 -11.40
CA THR A 107 0.23 11.34 -12.14
C THR A 107 0.31 10.08 -11.28
N PHE A 108 1.38 9.92 -10.50
CA PHE A 108 1.58 8.78 -9.62
C PHE A 108 0.50 8.70 -8.54
N TRP A 109 0.28 9.79 -7.80
CA TRP A 109 -0.72 9.87 -6.74
C TRP A 109 -2.13 9.65 -7.29
N ARG A 110 -2.45 10.28 -8.42
CA ARG A 110 -3.75 10.11 -9.06
C ARG A 110 -3.99 8.68 -9.54
N MET A 111 -2.96 8.03 -10.09
CA MET A 111 -3.05 6.64 -10.48
C MET A 111 -3.26 5.72 -9.27
N LEU A 112 -2.60 5.98 -8.14
CA LEU A 112 -2.77 5.18 -6.91
C LEU A 112 -4.21 5.23 -6.41
N TYR A 113 -4.77 6.43 -6.32
CA TYR A 113 -6.14 6.61 -5.87
C TYR A 113 -7.14 6.00 -6.85
N GLU A 114 -7.07 6.35 -8.15
CA GLU A 114 -8.03 5.87 -9.15
C GLU A 114 -8.00 4.35 -9.32
N SER A 115 -6.82 3.72 -9.22
CA SER A 115 -6.70 2.28 -9.41
C SER A 115 -6.89 1.45 -8.14
N ALA A 116 -6.81 2.08 -6.98
CA ALA A 116 -6.67 1.42 -5.69
C ALA A 116 -5.54 0.36 -5.68
N ALA A 117 -4.52 0.46 -6.54
CA ALA A 117 -3.41 -0.50 -6.60
C ALA A 117 -2.38 -0.27 -5.47
N ARG A 118 -1.50 -1.26 -5.22
CA ARG A 118 -0.38 -1.06 -4.30
C ARG A 118 0.65 -0.15 -4.96
N ALA A 119 1.34 0.66 -4.15
CA ALA A 119 2.34 1.59 -4.64
C ALA A 119 3.44 0.93 -5.47
N ASP A 120 3.96 -0.22 -5.01
CA ASP A 120 4.98 -0.98 -5.73
C ASP A 120 4.50 -1.46 -7.10
N GLU A 121 3.25 -1.91 -7.20
CA GLU A 121 2.69 -2.37 -8.47
C GLU A 121 2.60 -1.21 -9.48
N VAL A 122 2.23 -0.02 -9.02
CA VAL A 122 2.17 1.19 -9.86
C VAL A 122 3.57 1.68 -10.24
N LEU A 123 4.52 1.68 -9.30
CA LEU A 123 5.92 2.05 -9.59
C LEU A 123 6.56 1.09 -10.59
N CYS A 124 6.21 -0.20 -10.53
CA CYS A 124 6.70 -1.23 -11.44
C CYS A 124 6.03 -1.24 -12.83
N LEU A 125 5.07 -0.36 -13.10
CA LEU A 125 4.49 -0.23 -14.44
C LEU A 125 5.51 0.27 -15.45
N ASN A 126 5.48 -0.35 -16.62
CA ASN A 126 6.19 0.12 -17.79
C ASN A 126 5.21 0.67 -18.84
N VAL A 127 5.73 1.51 -19.74
CA VAL A 127 4.94 2.14 -20.79
C VAL A 127 4.30 1.10 -21.72
N GLU A 128 5.03 0.05 -22.08
CA GLU A 128 4.55 -1.06 -22.92
C GLU A 128 3.43 -1.89 -22.27
N ASN A 129 3.22 -1.73 -20.96
CA ASN A 129 2.18 -2.41 -20.21
C ASN A 129 0.93 -1.54 -20.02
N LEU A 130 0.90 -0.32 -20.57
CA LEU A 130 -0.28 0.55 -20.54
C LEU A 130 -1.12 0.35 -21.80
N TYR A 131 -2.43 0.34 -21.59
CA TYR A 131 -3.42 0.28 -22.65
C TYR A 131 -4.26 1.57 -22.55
N PRO A 132 -3.90 2.62 -23.32
CA PRO A 132 -4.54 3.94 -23.25
C PRO A 132 -6.05 3.93 -23.46
N GLN A 133 -6.50 3.24 -24.52
CA GLN A 133 -7.90 3.21 -24.96
C GLN A 133 -8.82 2.58 -23.90
N ASP A 134 -8.36 1.48 -23.30
CA ASP A 134 -9.13 0.73 -22.30
C ASP A 134 -8.97 1.28 -20.87
N LYS A 135 -8.20 2.37 -20.69
CA LYS A 135 -7.82 2.92 -19.38
C LYS A 135 -7.34 1.83 -18.38
N ARG A 136 -6.53 0.87 -18.86
CA ARG A 136 -5.97 -0.20 -18.02
C ARG A 136 -4.45 -0.28 -18.11
N GLY A 137 -3.85 -0.90 -17.11
CA GLY A 137 -2.42 -1.22 -17.03
C GLY A 137 -2.22 -2.65 -16.59
N ARG A 138 -1.29 -3.35 -17.24
CA ARG A 138 -0.93 -4.73 -16.91
C ARG A 138 0.13 -4.72 -15.81
N ILE A 139 -0.12 -5.43 -14.71
CA ILE A 139 0.84 -5.63 -13.61
C ILE A 139 1.09 -7.12 -13.40
N THR A 140 2.22 -7.43 -12.77
CA THR A 140 2.52 -8.80 -12.32
C THR A 140 2.33 -8.85 -10.81
N ALA A 141 1.36 -9.63 -10.37
CA ALA A 141 1.06 -9.84 -8.97
C ALA A 141 2.11 -10.73 -8.29
N LYS A 142 2.04 -10.79 -6.96
CA LYS A 142 2.83 -11.74 -6.17
C LYS A 142 2.48 -13.16 -6.62
N GLY A 143 3.49 -13.92 -7.04
CA GLY A 143 3.31 -15.27 -7.59
C GLY A 143 3.26 -15.33 -9.12
N GLY A 144 3.51 -14.22 -9.83
CA GLY A 144 3.68 -14.20 -11.28
C GLY A 144 2.37 -14.10 -12.07
N ALA A 145 1.22 -14.07 -11.40
CA ALA A 145 -0.06 -13.89 -12.06
C ALA A 145 -0.16 -12.50 -12.72
N ILE A 146 -0.72 -12.46 -13.92
CA ILE A 146 -0.98 -11.19 -14.60
C ILE A 146 -2.31 -10.63 -14.08
N GLU A 147 -2.28 -9.40 -13.60
CA GLU A 147 -3.46 -8.68 -13.14
C GLU A 147 -3.59 -7.33 -13.84
N TRP A 148 -4.78 -6.76 -13.76
CA TRP A 148 -5.12 -5.48 -14.40
C TRP A 148 -5.44 -4.44 -13.35
N ILE A 149 -4.86 -3.25 -13.52
CA ILE A 149 -5.29 -2.06 -12.81
C ILE A 149 -6.09 -1.17 -13.77
N HIS A 150 -7.11 -0.51 -13.24
CA HIS A 150 -7.96 0.38 -14.00
C HIS A 150 -7.70 1.81 -13.54
N ARG A 151 -7.74 2.78 -14.45
CA ARG A 151 -7.58 4.19 -14.11
C ARG A 151 -8.76 4.98 -14.66
N GLN A 152 -8.98 6.17 -14.11
CA GLN A 152 -10.03 7.05 -14.57
C GLN A 152 -9.44 8.14 -15.48
N SER A 153 -10.30 9.06 -15.89
CA SER A 153 -9.95 10.14 -16.82
C SER A 153 -8.82 11.01 -16.30
N GLY A 154 -8.68 11.12 -14.99
CA GLY A 154 -7.71 11.99 -14.36
C GLY A 154 -6.27 11.58 -14.58
N THR A 155 -5.95 10.30 -14.35
CA THR A 155 -4.64 9.75 -14.73
C THR A 155 -4.50 9.71 -16.24
N ALA A 156 -5.55 9.33 -16.97
CA ALA A 156 -5.50 9.19 -18.42
C ALA A 156 -5.11 10.50 -19.14
N GLN A 157 -5.56 11.65 -18.64
CA GLN A 157 -5.20 12.97 -19.20
C GLN A 157 -3.73 13.35 -18.97
N LEU A 158 -3.10 12.87 -17.90
CA LEU A 158 -1.72 13.21 -17.56
C LEU A 158 -0.70 12.31 -18.27
N LEU A 159 -1.10 11.07 -18.58
CA LEU A 159 -0.22 10.05 -19.17
C LEU A 159 0.47 10.47 -20.47
N PRO A 160 -0.19 11.08 -21.48
CA PRO A 160 0.50 11.44 -22.73
C PRO A 160 1.69 12.37 -22.50
N ARG A 161 1.55 13.34 -21.59
CA ARG A 161 2.61 14.28 -21.22
C ARG A 161 3.73 13.58 -20.43
N LEU A 162 3.38 12.69 -19.51
CA LEU A 162 4.37 11.92 -18.73
C LEU A 162 5.16 10.92 -19.59
N ILE A 163 4.50 10.27 -20.54
CA ILE A 163 5.12 9.27 -21.43
C ILE A 163 6.09 9.95 -22.41
N ALA A 164 5.77 11.16 -22.90
CA ALA A 164 6.66 11.95 -23.75
C ALA A 164 7.21 11.16 -24.96
N ARG A 165 6.33 10.46 -25.68
CA ARG A 165 6.64 9.60 -26.83
C ARG A 165 7.58 8.42 -26.53
N ARG A 166 7.77 8.03 -25.27
CA ARG A 166 8.42 6.74 -24.95
C ARG A 166 7.48 5.60 -25.34
N THR A 167 8.07 4.51 -25.84
CA THR A 167 7.32 3.29 -26.19
C THR A 167 7.61 2.14 -25.22
N ARG A 168 8.70 2.23 -24.45
CA ARG A 168 9.11 1.20 -23.49
C ARG A 168 9.82 1.73 -22.25
N GLY A 169 9.87 0.90 -21.21
CA GLY A 169 10.59 1.12 -19.95
C GLY A 169 9.72 1.72 -18.84
N PRO A 170 10.29 2.00 -17.66
CA PRO A 170 9.53 2.42 -16.48
C PRO A 170 8.66 3.65 -16.74
N LEU A 171 7.39 3.59 -16.32
CA LEU A 171 6.45 4.69 -16.53
C LEU A 171 6.89 5.95 -15.80
N PHE A 172 7.21 5.80 -14.52
CA PHE A 172 7.74 6.84 -13.65
C PHE A 172 9.26 6.78 -13.63
N LEU A 173 9.91 7.94 -13.66
CA LEU A 173 11.37 8.06 -13.72
C LEU A 173 11.90 8.99 -12.64
N THR A 174 13.08 8.68 -12.11
CA THR A 174 13.85 9.58 -11.25
C THR A 174 14.25 10.85 -12.00
N ASP A 175 14.53 11.93 -11.27
CA ASP A 175 14.97 13.19 -11.88
C ASP A 175 16.41 13.09 -12.40
N ARG A 176 17.24 12.31 -11.69
CA ARG A 176 18.65 12.04 -12.02
C ARG A 176 18.79 10.75 -12.84
N LYS A 177 19.91 10.62 -13.57
CA LYS A 177 20.28 9.37 -14.27
C LYS A 177 20.48 8.23 -13.27
N ALA A 178 20.24 7.01 -13.74
CA ALA A 178 20.44 5.80 -12.98
C ALA A 178 21.92 5.67 -12.58
N PRO A 179 22.24 5.37 -11.30
CA PRO A 179 23.57 4.99 -10.89
C PRO A 179 24.07 3.75 -11.62
N ALA A 180 25.40 3.60 -11.72
CA ALA A 180 26.01 2.36 -12.22
C ALA A 180 25.53 1.16 -11.39
N GLY A 181 25.24 0.04 -12.05
CA GLY A 181 24.73 -1.17 -11.41
C GLY A 181 23.22 -1.20 -11.17
N THR A 182 22.47 -0.15 -11.55
CA THR A 182 20.99 -0.22 -11.54
C THR A 182 20.52 -1.30 -12.51
N PRO A 183 19.62 -2.22 -12.10
CA PRO A 183 19.10 -3.27 -13.00
C PRO A 183 18.54 -2.67 -14.29
N THR A 184 18.89 -3.27 -15.43
CA THR A 184 18.49 -2.76 -16.76
C THR A 184 16.98 -2.63 -16.93
N LEU A 185 16.21 -3.52 -16.29
CA LEU A 185 14.75 -3.49 -16.26
C LEU A 185 14.17 -2.24 -15.55
N ASP A 186 14.94 -1.64 -14.65
CA ASP A 186 14.57 -0.42 -13.93
C ASP A 186 15.09 0.84 -14.61
N VAL A 187 15.82 0.75 -15.73
CA VAL A 187 16.37 1.91 -16.44
C VAL A 187 15.61 2.17 -17.73
N CYS A 188 15.20 3.42 -17.94
CA CYS A 188 14.59 3.81 -19.20
C CYS A 188 15.65 3.86 -20.31
N PRO A 189 15.47 3.09 -21.41
CA PRO A 189 16.46 3.03 -22.48
C PRO A 189 16.61 4.34 -23.27
N LYS A 190 15.62 5.23 -23.21
CA LYS A 190 15.65 6.52 -23.92
C LYS A 190 16.31 7.63 -23.11
N THR A 191 16.18 7.61 -21.78
CA THR A 191 16.59 8.73 -20.91
C THR A 191 17.75 8.38 -19.98
N GLY A 192 18.03 7.09 -19.77
CA GLY A 192 19.01 6.61 -18.80
C GLY A 192 18.61 6.86 -17.34
N ARG A 193 17.35 7.24 -17.08
CA ARG A 193 16.82 7.47 -15.72
C ARG A 193 16.20 6.18 -15.16
N ALA A 194 16.25 6.04 -13.84
CA ALA A 194 15.78 4.85 -13.16
C ALA A 194 14.30 4.94 -12.77
N ARG A 195 13.67 3.80 -12.48
CA ARG A 195 12.41 3.69 -11.76
C ARG A 195 12.59 4.24 -10.31
N PRO A 196 11.67 5.07 -9.80
CA PRO A 196 11.70 5.48 -8.40
C PRO A 196 11.50 4.29 -7.46
N SER A 197 12.26 4.27 -6.36
CA SER A 197 12.02 3.32 -5.28
C SER A 197 10.77 3.69 -4.47
N TYR A 198 10.12 2.69 -3.86
CA TYR A 198 9.01 2.91 -2.92
C TYR A 198 9.36 3.95 -1.86
N ARG A 199 10.51 3.77 -1.19
CA ARG A 199 10.95 4.66 -0.12
C ARG A 199 11.06 6.11 -0.59
N ARG A 200 11.60 6.34 -1.79
CA ARG A 200 11.69 7.71 -2.32
C ARG A 200 10.30 8.27 -2.65
N ALA A 201 9.44 7.48 -3.27
CA ALA A 201 8.08 7.89 -3.60
C ALA A 201 7.25 8.20 -2.35
N GLU A 202 7.36 7.38 -1.31
CA GLU A 202 6.72 7.60 -0.01
C GLU A 202 7.26 8.87 0.66
N GLY A 203 8.59 9.04 0.72
CA GLY A 203 9.19 10.22 1.34
C GLY A 203 8.73 11.51 0.67
N ILE A 204 8.70 11.56 -0.67
CA ILE A 204 8.18 12.72 -1.42
C ILE A 204 6.70 12.97 -1.10
N PHE A 205 5.89 11.90 -1.05
CA PHE A 205 4.47 12.03 -0.75
C PHE A 205 4.22 12.53 0.67
N GLY A 206 4.92 11.96 1.66
CA GLY A 206 4.86 12.39 3.05
C GLY A 206 5.23 13.86 3.17
N GLU A 207 6.42 14.24 2.70
CA GLU A 207 6.91 15.62 2.70
C GLU A 207 5.91 16.60 2.08
N LYS A 208 5.39 16.29 0.90
CA LYS A 208 4.43 17.16 0.18
C LYS A 208 3.05 17.25 0.82
N THR A 209 2.69 16.31 1.69
CA THR A 209 1.37 16.26 2.33
C THR A 209 1.38 16.67 3.79
N ARG A 210 2.53 17.03 4.38
CA ARG A 210 2.63 17.42 5.80
C ARG A 210 1.65 18.53 6.20
N LEU A 211 1.53 19.61 5.41
CA LEU A 211 0.58 20.70 5.69
C LEU A 211 -0.87 20.23 5.60
N LEU A 212 -1.19 19.37 4.63
CA LEU A 212 -2.54 18.81 4.50
C LEU A 212 -2.87 17.83 5.63
N ALA A 213 -1.86 17.12 6.14
CA ALA A 213 -2.00 16.20 7.25
C ALA A 213 -2.14 16.92 8.60
N ASN A 214 -1.55 18.10 8.71
CA ASN A 214 -1.47 18.88 9.94
C ASN A 214 -1.96 20.32 9.68
N PRO A 215 -3.28 20.52 9.49
CA PRO A 215 -3.81 21.82 9.05
C PRO A 215 -3.67 22.95 10.08
N LEU A 216 -3.35 22.61 11.34
CA LEU A 216 -3.12 23.57 12.42
C LEU A 216 -1.63 23.92 12.60
N ALA A 217 -0.73 23.23 11.89
CA ALA A 217 0.70 23.48 12.00
C ALA A 217 1.10 24.73 11.22
N SER A 218 2.00 25.53 11.78
CA SER A 218 2.66 26.60 11.05
C SER A 218 3.67 26.00 10.05
N PRO A 219 4.02 26.70 8.97
CA PRO A 219 5.10 26.27 8.08
C PRO A 219 6.47 26.11 8.76
N GLU A 220 6.66 26.74 9.92
CA GLU A 220 7.93 26.72 10.67
C GLU A 220 8.04 25.45 11.55
N ASP A 221 6.91 24.90 11.99
CA ASP A 221 6.87 23.73 12.89
C ASP A 221 6.69 22.39 12.16
N ILE A 222 6.74 22.39 10.82
CA ILE A 222 6.31 21.25 10.02
C ILE A 222 7.38 20.20 9.74
N GLU A 223 8.66 20.54 9.90
CA GLU A 223 9.77 19.66 9.48
C GLU A 223 9.74 18.31 10.18
N ASP A 224 9.32 18.29 11.45
CA ASP A 224 9.21 17.11 12.30
C ASP A 224 7.85 16.40 12.22
N LEU A 225 6.90 16.95 11.46
CA LEU A 225 5.56 16.38 11.34
C LEU A 225 5.49 15.33 10.23
N ASP A 226 4.69 14.30 10.48
CA ASP A 226 4.39 13.27 9.50
C ASP A 226 3.34 13.73 8.49
N GLY A 227 3.57 13.39 7.23
CA GLY A 227 2.58 13.51 6.17
C GLY A 227 1.68 12.28 6.07
N TRP A 228 0.88 12.25 5.01
CA TRP A 228 0.13 11.04 4.66
C TRP A 228 1.05 9.98 4.06
N THR A 229 0.61 8.72 4.09
CA THR A 229 1.32 7.59 3.48
C THR A 229 0.67 7.15 2.17
N LEU A 230 1.45 6.55 1.27
CA LEU A 230 0.92 6.01 0.01
C LEU A 230 -0.14 4.92 0.26
N ARG A 231 0.04 4.10 1.30
CA ARG A 231 -0.93 3.09 1.73
C ARG A 231 -2.30 3.71 2.05
N ARG A 232 -2.31 4.92 2.63
CA ARG A 232 -3.55 5.62 2.97
C ARG A 232 -4.38 5.97 1.74
N GLN A 233 -3.76 6.27 0.59
CA GLN A 233 -4.52 6.55 -0.65
C GLN A 233 -5.33 5.34 -1.12
N ARG A 234 -4.71 4.15 -1.16
CA ARG A 234 -5.43 2.92 -1.48
C ARG A 234 -6.54 2.64 -0.47
N HIS A 235 -6.29 2.91 0.82
CA HIS A 235 -7.33 2.76 1.84
C HIS A 235 -8.52 3.69 1.54
N SER A 236 -8.27 4.98 1.33
CA SER A 236 -9.33 5.94 1.01
C SER A 236 -10.12 5.55 -0.23
N ALA A 237 -9.45 5.18 -1.33
CA ALA A 237 -10.12 4.81 -2.58
C ALA A 237 -11.10 3.64 -2.39
N LEU A 238 -10.72 2.59 -1.66
CA LEU A 238 -11.58 1.44 -1.42
C LEU A 238 -12.72 1.75 -0.44
N THR A 239 -12.47 2.60 0.56
CA THR A 239 -13.51 3.04 1.49
C THR A 239 -14.53 3.93 0.78
N HIS A 240 -14.10 4.88 -0.05
CA HIS A 240 -15.00 5.75 -0.81
C HIS A 240 -15.83 4.96 -1.82
N ASP A 241 -15.21 4.02 -2.56
CA ASP A 241 -15.96 3.13 -3.45
C ASP A 241 -17.05 2.35 -2.67
N ALA A 242 -16.74 1.88 -1.46
CA ALA A 242 -17.71 1.17 -0.62
C ALA A 242 -18.83 2.10 -0.12
N GLU A 243 -18.51 3.33 0.28
CA GLU A 243 -19.47 4.36 0.68
C GLU A 243 -20.37 4.83 -0.48
N ASP A 244 -19.85 4.80 -1.71
CA ASP A 244 -20.60 5.06 -2.95
C ASP A 244 -21.48 3.88 -3.37
N GLY A 245 -21.51 2.80 -2.58
CA GLY A 245 -22.39 1.65 -2.81
C GLY A 245 -21.85 0.62 -3.80
N THR A 246 -20.54 0.61 -4.06
CA THR A 246 -19.90 -0.45 -4.85
C THR A 246 -20.08 -1.80 -4.17
N SER A 247 -20.53 -2.81 -4.92
CA SER A 247 -20.76 -4.15 -4.37
C SER A 247 -19.45 -4.82 -3.93
N THR A 248 -19.53 -5.70 -2.92
CA THR A 248 -18.37 -6.45 -2.42
C THR A 248 -17.63 -7.24 -3.52
N PRO A 249 -18.30 -7.92 -4.49
CA PRO A 249 -17.60 -8.58 -5.59
C PRO A 249 -16.80 -7.60 -6.47
N MET A 250 -17.33 -6.40 -6.71
CA MET A 250 -16.63 -5.38 -7.50
C MET A 250 -15.45 -4.80 -6.73
N LEU A 251 -15.61 -4.55 -5.42
CA LEU A 251 -14.52 -4.15 -4.55
C LEU A 251 -13.41 -5.22 -4.49
N LEU A 252 -13.75 -6.51 -4.41
CA LEU A 252 -12.78 -7.61 -4.48
C LEU A 252 -12.00 -7.59 -5.79
N ALA A 253 -12.69 -7.51 -6.92
CA ALA A 253 -12.08 -7.50 -8.25
C ALA A 253 -11.17 -6.29 -8.45
N ARG A 254 -11.62 -5.08 -8.06
CA ARG A 254 -10.85 -3.84 -8.18
C ARG A 254 -9.63 -3.83 -7.26
N SER A 255 -9.80 -4.23 -6.01
CA SER A 255 -8.73 -4.23 -5.02
C SER A 255 -7.73 -5.37 -5.19
N ARG A 256 -8.14 -6.47 -5.85
CA ARG A 256 -7.37 -7.71 -6.02
C ARG A 256 -7.01 -8.33 -4.66
N HIS A 257 -7.98 -8.27 -3.73
CA HIS A 257 -7.92 -8.99 -2.47
C HIS A 257 -8.25 -10.47 -2.71
N ALA A 258 -7.41 -11.38 -2.19
CA ALA A 258 -7.61 -12.82 -2.34
C ALA A 258 -8.83 -13.35 -1.55
N SER A 259 -9.34 -12.58 -0.58
CA SER A 259 -10.49 -12.99 0.23
C SER A 259 -11.29 -11.79 0.73
N VAL A 260 -12.60 -12.01 0.95
CA VAL A 260 -13.52 -11.05 1.58
C VAL A 260 -13.01 -10.60 2.93
N ARG A 261 -12.45 -11.52 3.73
CA ARG A 261 -11.87 -11.19 5.04
C ARG A 261 -10.82 -10.08 4.97
N SER A 262 -9.99 -10.08 3.93
CA SER A 262 -8.97 -9.04 3.75
C SER A 262 -9.53 -7.70 3.22
N LEU A 263 -10.72 -7.73 2.63
CA LEU A 263 -11.45 -6.56 2.13
C LEU A 263 -12.35 -5.93 3.21
N GLU A 264 -12.82 -6.73 4.18
CA GLU A 264 -13.84 -6.35 5.17
C GLU A 264 -13.60 -5.00 5.84
N ARG A 265 -12.34 -4.61 6.04
CA ARG A 265 -11.98 -3.32 6.63
C ARG A 265 -12.41 -2.10 5.82
N TYR A 266 -12.60 -2.24 4.51
CA TYR A 266 -13.04 -1.16 3.61
C TYR A 266 -14.56 -1.17 3.42
N ALA A 267 -15.19 -2.34 3.57
CA ALA A 267 -16.62 -2.54 3.36
C ALA A 267 -17.44 -2.23 4.62
N ARG A 268 -17.14 -1.10 5.30
CA ARG A 268 -17.82 -0.63 6.52
C ARG A 268 -18.34 0.78 6.31
N PRO A 269 -19.40 0.97 5.49
CA PRO A 269 -19.92 2.30 5.17
C PRO A 269 -20.46 2.99 6.43
N GLY A 270 -20.26 4.31 6.52
CA GLY A 270 -20.83 5.13 7.58
C GLY A 270 -22.36 5.23 7.51
N VAL A 271 -22.97 5.69 8.61
CA VAL A 271 -24.43 5.84 8.74
C VAL A 271 -25.00 6.71 7.60
N ASP A 272 -24.33 7.80 7.25
CA ASP A 272 -24.77 8.71 6.18
C ASP A 272 -24.74 8.06 4.80
N ALA A 273 -23.74 7.22 4.53
CA ALA A 273 -23.65 6.46 3.27
C ALA A 273 -24.80 5.46 3.16
N VAL A 274 -25.13 4.76 4.25
CA VAL A 274 -26.29 3.85 4.33
C VAL A 274 -27.60 4.62 4.14
N ALA A 275 -27.77 5.75 4.82
CA ALA A 275 -28.96 6.59 4.71
C ALA A 275 -29.17 7.07 3.25
N ARG A 276 -28.11 7.54 2.58
CA ARG A 276 -28.14 7.95 1.18
C ARG A 276 -28.51 6.78 0.26
N HIS A 277 -27.88 5.61 0.45
CA HIS A 277 -28.15 4.41 -0.34
C HIS A 277 -29.61 3.97 -0.27
N VAL A 278 -30.21 4.04 0.93
CA VAL A 278 -31.63 3.73 1.16
C VAL A 278 -32.52 4.79 0.51
N ALA A 279 -32.22 6.08 0.70
CA ALA A 279 -32.98 7.19 0.13
C ALA A 279 -33.02 7.18 -1.40
N GLU A 280 -31.93 6.82 -2.08
CA GLU A 280 -31.87 6.68 -3.55
C GLU A 280 -32.73 5.52 -4.10
N ARG A 281 -33.00 4.53 -3.24
CA ARG A 281 -33.81 3.36 -3.56
C ARG A 281 -35.26 3.50 -3.09
N ASP A 282 -35.59 4.58 -2.40
CA ASP A 282 -36.96 4.87 -1.99
C ASP A 282 -37.89 4.93 -3.22
N PRO A 283 -38.89 4.03 -3.32
CA PRO A 283 -39.86 4.03 -4.41
C PRO A 283 -40.61 5.36 -4.54
N ALA A 284 -40.85 6.09 -3.45
CA ALA A 284 -41.55 7.37 -3.47
C ALA A 284 -40.69 8.48 -4.10
N ALA A 285 -39.39 8.51 -3.79
CA ALA A 285 -38.42 9.43 -4.41
C ALA A 285 -38.20 9.15 -5.91
N ARG A 286 -38.15 7.88 -6.33
CA ARG A 286 -38.02 7.50 -7.75
C ARG A 286 -39.21 7.95 -8.61
N ARG A 287 -40.43 7.87 -8.07
CA ARG A 287 -41.65 8.34 -8.77
C ARG A 287 -41.62 9.85 -9.02
N LYS A 288 -41.06 10.66 -8.11
CA LYS A 288 -40.93 12.12 -8.29
C LYS A 288 -39.92 12.50 -9.38
N ARG A 289 -38.74 11.85 -9.43
CA ARG A 289 -37.74 12.10 -10.48
C ARG A 289 -38.25 11.76 -11.88
N ARG A 290 -39.02 10.68 -12.02
CA ARG A 290 -39.63 10.29 -13.30
C ARG A 290 -40.69 11.30 -13.75
N ARG A 291 -41.55 11.77 -12.83
CA ARG A 291 -42.55 12.82 -13.12
C ARG A 291 -41.95 14.18 -13.51
N LEU A 292 -40.77 14.53 -13.01
CA LEU A 292 -40.04 15.74 -13.39
C LEU A 292 -39.34 15.64 -14.77
N GLN A 293 -39.03 14.43 -15.22
CA GLN A 293 -38.45 14.19 -16.56
C GLN A 293 -39.53 14.12 -17.66
N ASP A 294 -40.78 13.84 -17.27
CA ASP A 294 -41.93 13.71 -18.19
C ASP A 294 -42.78 15.00 -18.30
N GLN A 295 -42.33 16.14 -17.76
CA GLN A 295 -43.01 17.43 -17.98
C GLN A 295 -42.51 18.07 -19.29
N PRO A 296 -43.39 18.33 -20.28
CA PRO A 296 -43.00 19.08 -21.47
C PRO A 296 -42.72 20.56 -21.11
N LEU A 297 -41.78 21.16 -21.84
CA LEU A 297 -41.45 22.60 -21.80
C LEU A 297 -42.65 23.48 -22.15
#